data_AF-A0A819H411-F1
#
_entry.id   AF-A0A819H411-F1
#
_cell.length_a   1.000
_cell.length_b   1.000
_cell.length_c   1.000
_cell.angle_alpha   90.00
_cell.angle_beta   90.00
_cell.angle_gamma   90.00
#
_symmetry.space_group_name_H-M   'P 1'
#
loop_
_entity.id
_entity.type
_entity.pdbx_description
1 polymer ?
#
loop_
_entity_poly.entity_id
_entity_poly.type
_entity_poly.pdbx_seq_one_letter_code
_entity_poly.pdbx_strand_id
1 'polypeptide(L)'
;HRKHLHHSSQILAEIDSKETPFVLKLNSCEGFGGSTAPKTEHGARRLARILMDTIKKNESHPVIEDVRNRLSEAHRTNKENICVKSIYVGSFNVAYTVKDSTPSTAESLQELEKNLKDKFEQFVAAKVHPLLCLPAFNISFFDKQGNRTFPDSYETHQAGPPGKTQVYISPAVWTRYGLKVLDKYSNGYSWLHPFQNPGNW
;
A
#
# COMPACT_ATOMS: atom_id res chain seq x y z
N HIS A 1 22.55 13.46 -24.18
CA HIS A 1 22.19 14.46 -23.14
C HIS A 1 21.44 13.80 -22.00
N ARG A 2 22.06 13.76 -20.80
CA ARG A 2 21.45 13.35 -19.53
C ARG A 2 20.32 14.32 -19.19
N LYS A 3 19.07 13.85 -19.12
CA LYS A 3 17.96 14.64 -18.58
C LYS A 3 17.83 14.33 -17.09
N HIS A 4 18.06 15.36 -16.28
CA HIS A 4 17.80 15.39 -14.85
C HIS A 4 16.34 15.03 -14.57
N LEU A 5 16.13 13.90 -13.87
CA LEU A 5 14.90 13.62 -13.15
C LEU A 5 14.84 14.58 -11.97
N HIS A 6 14.00 15.61 -12.05
CA HIS A 6 13.71 16.47 -10.90
C HIS A 6 12.91 15.67 -9.86
N HIS A 7 13.60 15.37 -8.75
CA HIS A 7 13.14 15.18 -7.38
C HIS A 7 11.79 14.51 -7.12
N SER A 8 11.68 13.22 -7.46
CA SER A 8 10.72 12.31 -6.80
C SER A 8 11.07 12.08 -5.31
N SER A 9 12.30 12.39 -4.91
CA SER A 9 12.77 12.21 -3.52
C SER A 9 12.26 13.27 -2.54
N GLN A 10 11.82 14.44 -3.00
CA GLN A 10 11.23 15.46 -2.12
C GLN A 10 9.81 15.07 -1.68
N ILE A 11 9.00 14.50 -2.57
CA ILE A 11 7.64 14.04 -2.24
C ILE A 11 7.69 12.77 -1.36
N LEU A 12 8.69 11.92 -1.56
CA LEU A 12 8.95 10.77 -0.69
C LEU A 12 9.36 11.17 0.74
N ALA A 13 9.88 12.40 0.94
CA ALA A 13 10.18 12.94 2.27
C ALA A 13 8.94 13.55 2.96
N GLU A 14 7.84 13.79 2.22
CA GLU A 14 6.60 14.37 2.74
C GLU A 14 5.56 13.31 3.16
N ILE A 15 5.69 12.07 2.70
CA ILE A 15 4.88 10.97 3.24
C ILE A 15 5.47 10.63 4.60
N ASP A 16 4.79 11.04 5.67
CA ASP A 16 5.18 10.67 7.02
C ASP A 16 5.09 9.14 7.16
N SER A 17 6.23 8.46 7.04
CA SER A 17 6.36 7.00 7.17
C SER A 17 5.85 6.50 8.53
N LYS A 18 5.66 7.41 9.48
CA LYS A 18 5.11 7.16 10.82
C LYS A 18 3.68 6.61 10.80
N GLU A 19 2.89 6.88 9.76
CA GLU A 19 1.46 6.50 9.72
C GLU A 19 1.12 5.37 8.76
N THR A 20 2.01 5.01 7.82
CA THR A 20 1.65 4.05 6.78
C THR A 20 2.25 2.65 7.01
N PRO A 21 1.44 1.62 7.32
CA PRO A 21 1.97 0.34 7.79
C PRO A 21 2.44 -0.58 6.66
N PHE A 22 3.57 -1.27 6.90
CA PHE A 22 3.90 -2.53 6.24
C PHE A 22 2.98 -3.63 6.77
N VAL A 23 2.66 -4.61 5.93
CA VAL A 23 1.93 -5.82 6.31
C VAL A 23 2.79 -7.04 6.00
N LEU A 24 3.32 -7.67 7.03
CA LEU A 24 3.98 -8.97 6.95
C LEU A 24 2.92 -10.07 7.03
N LYS A 25 2.82 -10.88 5.98
CA LYS A 25 1.95 -12.05 5.89
C LYS A 25 2.77 -13.32 6.15
N LEU A 26 2.33 -14.10 7.13
CA LEU A 26 2.91 -15.40 7.49
C LEU A 26 1.88 -16.52 7.34
N ASN A 27 2.34 -17.73 7.04
CA ASN A 27 1.51 -18.93 6.94
C ASN A 27 0.89 -19.31 8.30
N SER A 28 1.69 -19.20 9.36
CA SER A 28 1.26 -19.49 10.73
C SER A 28 2.02 -18.59 11.72
N CYS A 29 1.70 -18.74 13.01
CA CYS A 29 2.47 -18.16 14.11
C CYS A 29 3.43 -19.16 14.76
N GLU A 30 3.80 -20.22 14.04
CA GLU A 30 4.78 -21.20 14.53
C GLU A 30 6.16 -20.59 14.71
N GLY A 31 6.82 -21.00 15.81
CA GLY A 31 8.16 -20.54 16.15
C GLY A 31 8.24 -19.21 16.88
N PHE A 32 7.11 -18.57 17.23
CA PHE A 32 7.12 -17.31 17.99
C PHE A 32 7.02 -17.48 19.50
N GLY A 33 7.81 -16.69 20.23
CA GLY A 33 7.66 -16.52 21.69
C GLY A 33 7.92 -17.79 22.51
N GLY A 34 8.66 -18.77 21.97
CA GLY A 34 9.04 -20.01 22.65
C GLY A 34 7.89 -21.00 22.91
N SER A 35 6.69 -20.74 22.37
CA SER A 35 5.51 -21.58 22.61
C SER A 35 5.19 -22.49 21.43
N THR A 36 4.62 -23.67 21.70
CA THR A 36 4.00 -24.49 20.65
C THR A 36 2.82 -23.71 20.08
N ALA A 37 2.95 -23.29 18.83
CA ALA A 37 1.93 -22.50 18.17
C ALA A 37 0.57 -23.21 18.17
N PRO A 38 -0.53 -22.44 18.14
CA PRO A 38 -1.85 -23.01 17.99
C PRO A 38 -1.95 -23.80 16.67
N LYS A 39 -2.10 -25.12 16.77
CA LYS A 39 -2.28 -26.04 15.64
C LYS A 39 -3.65 -25.94 14.96
N THR A 40 -4.55 -25.11 15.49
CA THR A 40 -5.92 -24.95 15.00
C THR A 40 -6.21 -23.48 14.69
N GLU A 41 -7.06 -23.26 13.69
CA GLU A 41 -7.49 -21.92 13.29
C GLU A 41 -8.16 -21.16 14.46
N HIS A 42 -8.95 -21.86 15.28
CA HIS A 42 -9.56 -21.28 16.48
C HIS A 42 -8.50 -20.82 17.49
N GLY A 43 -7.44 -21.61 17.69
CA GLY A 43 -6.31 -21.23 18.54
C GLY A 43 -5.58 -19.99 18.00
N ALA A 44 -5.36 -19.91 16.69
CA ALA A 44 -4.73 -18.77 16.05
C ALA A 44 -5.58 -17.49 16.19
N ARG A 45 -6.90 -17.58 16.00
CA ARG A 45 -7.84 -16.46 16.23
C ARG A 45 -7.84 -15.99 17.68
N ARG A 46 -7.81 -16.92 18.63
CA ARG A 46 -7.72 -16.58 20.06
C ARG A 46 -6.42 -15.87 20.39
N LEU A 47 -5.29 -16.38 19.90
CA LEU A 47 -3.98 -15.76 20.09
C LEU A 47 -3.95 -14.35 19.48
N ALA A 48 -4.35 -14.19 18.22
CA ALA A 48 -4.37 -12.87 17.58
C ALA A 48 -5.23 -11.86 18.34
N ARG A 49 -6.36 -12.28 18.91
CA ARG A 49 -7.19 -11.42 19.77
C ARG A 49 -6.44 -10.98 21.02
N ILE A 50 -5.79 -11.91 21.72
CA ILE A 50 -4.96 -11.60 22.90
C ILE A 50 -3.87 -10.60 22.52
N LEU A 51 -3.12 -10.86 21.44
CA LEU A 51 -2.05 -9.98 20.99
C LEU A 51 -2.58 -8.58 20.62
N MET A 52 -3.73 -8.51 19.96
CA MET A 52 -4.34 -7.23 19.59
C MET A 52 -4.79 -6.44 20.83
N ASP A 53 -5.35 -7.10 21.83
CA ASP A 53 -5.70 -6.47 23.10
C ASP A 53 -4.46 -6.01 23.86
N THR A 54 -3.38 -6.81 23.89
CA THR A 54 -2.08 -6.40 24.46
C THR A 54 -1.52 -5.17 23.75
N ILE A 55 -1.55 -5.12 22.41
CA ILE A 55 -1.09 -3.97 21.63
C ILE A 55 -1.90 -2.71 22.00
N LYS A 56 -3.23 -2.82 22.09
CA LYS A 56 -4.10 -1.70 22.47
C LYS A 56 -3.82 -1.18 23.88
N LYS A 57 -3.48 -2.08 24.81
CA LYS A 57 -3.11 -1.75 26.19
C LYS A 57 -1.66 -1.28 26.33
N ASN A 58 -0.89 -1.31 25.24
CA ASN A 58 0.55 -1.03 25.24
C ASN A 58 1.34 -1.91 26.23
N GLU A 59 0.92 -3.15 26.38
CA GLU A 59 1.55 -4.16 27.23
C GLU A 59 2.60 -4.97 26.44
N SER A 60 3.49 -5.66 27.16
CA SER A 60 4.46 -6.57 26.53
C SER A 60 3.88 -7.98 26.37
N HIS A 61 4.24 -8.65 25.28
CA HIS A 61 3.94 -10.06 25.07
C HIS A 61 5.11 -10.74 24.35
N PRO A 62 5.54 -11.96 24.75
CA PRO A 62 6.70 -12.63 24.15
C PRO A 62 6.66 -12.73 22.63
N VAL A 63 5.50 -13.08 22.06
CA VAL A 63 5.30 -13.12 20.60
C VAL A 63 5.49 -11.75 19.95
N ILE A 64 4.99 -10.66 20.57
CA ILE A 64 5.16 -9.30 20.01
C ILE A 64 6.63 -8.91 20.05
N GLU A 65 7.33 -9.19 21.16
CA GLU A 65 8.74 -8.88 21.31
C GLU A 65 9.62 -9.67 20.34
N ASP A 66 9.33 -10.96 20.13
CA ASP A 66 10.03 -11.78 19.14
C ASP A 66 9.81 -11.26 17.71
N VAL A 67 8.56 -10.91 17.37
CA VAL A 67 8.25 -10.28 16.08
C VAL A 67 9.01 -8.96 15.92
N ARG A 68 9.07 -8.12 16.95
CA ARG A 68 9.82 -6.85 16.91
C ARG A 68 11.32 -7.06 16.72
N ASN A 69 11.93 -8.03 17.40
CA ASN A 69 13.34 -8.39 17.25
C ASN A 69 13.66 -8.82 15.81
N ARG A 70 12.86 -9.74 15.26
CA ARG A 70 13.08 -10.23 13.89
C ARG A 70 12.88 -9.14 12.85
N LEU A 71 11.87 -8.29 13.03
CA LEU A 71 11.63 -7.13 12.17
C LEU A 71 12.78 -6.13 12.26
N SER A 72 13.31 -5.86 13.45
CA SER A 72 14.43 -4.93 13.62
C SER A 72 15.70 -5.43 12.94
N GLU A 73 15.97 -6.74 13.01
CA GLU A 73 17.06 -7.37 12.27
C GLU A 73 16.85 -7.30 10.75
N ALA A 74 15.64 -7.59 10.26
CA ALA A 74 15.33 -7.56 8.84
C ALA A 74 15.45 -6.16 8.23
N HIS A 75 15.03 -5.13 8.99
CA HIS A 75 15.12 -3.72 8.63
C HIS A 75 16.47 -3.08 8.99
N ARG A 76 17.39 -3.82 9.63
CA ARG A 76 18.69 -3.33 10.14
C ARG A 76 18.55 -2.04 10.96
N THR A 77 17.57 -2.02 11.85
CA THR A 77 17.25 -0.88 12.72
C THR A 77 17.19 -1.32 14.18
N ASN A 78 17.12 -0.36 15.10
CA ASN A 78 16.82 -0.61 16.50
C ASN A 78 15.37 -1.08 16.70
N LYS A 79 15.14 -1.94 17.68
CA LYS A 79 13.82 -2.52 18.00
C LYS A 79 12.78 -1.48 18.41
N GLU A 80 13.25 -0.41 19.03
CA GLU A 80 12.47 0.75 19.48
C GLU A 80 11.84 1.50 18.30
N ASN A 81 12.41 1.34 17.11
CA ASN A 81 11.90 1.94 15.88
C ASN A 81 10.79 1.10 15.24
N ILE A 82 10.63 -0.17 15.62
CA ILE A 82 9.55 -1.04 15.15
C ILE A 82 8.32 -0.87 16.04
N CYS A 83 7.23 -0.38 15.44
CA CYS A 83 5.93 -0.25 16.10
C CYS A 83 4.92 -1.21 15.46
N VAL A 84 4.58 -2.29 16.17
CA VAL A 84 3.51 -3.21 15.75
C VAL A 84 2.16 -2.55 16.04
N LYS A 85 1.35 -2.37 14.99
CA LYS A 85 0.05 -1.69 15.06
C LYS A 85 -1.10 -2.66 15.26
N SER A 86 -1.06 -3.82 14.60
CA SER A 86 -2.11 -4.84 14.73
C SER A 86 -1.64 -6.22 14.29
N ILE A 87 -2.32 -7.24 14.82
CA ILE A 87 -2.18 -8.64 14.42
C ILE A 87 -3.57 -9.22 14.18
N TYR A 88 -3.79 -9.89 13.05
CA TYR A 88 -5.10 -10.43 12.65
C TYR A 88 -5.00 -11.70 11.80
N VAL A 89 -6.12 -12.43 11.68
CA VAL A 89 -6.20 -13.81 11.14
C VAL A 89 -6.98 -13.88 9.82
N GLY A 90 -6.56 -14.81 8.96
CA GLY A 90 -6.93 -15.07 7.55
C GLY A 90 -5.71 -15.69 6.84
N SER A 91 -4.55 -15.21 7.30
CA SER A 91 -3.20 -15.74 7.43
C SER A 91 -2.65 -15.07 8.71
N PHE A 92 -1.51 -15.44 9.31
CA PHE A 92 -1.02 -14.67 10.46
C PHE A 92 -0.39 -13.37 9.95
N ASN A 93 -1.11 -12.25 10.08
CA ASN A 93 -0.69 -10.95 9.53
C ASN A 93 -0.24 -10.01 10.65
N VAL A 94 0.88 -9.33 10.42
CA VAL A 94 1.45 -8.32 11.32
C VAL A 94 1.52 -7.00 10.57
N ALA A 95 0.74 -6.00 11.00
CA ALA A 95 0.83 -4.64 10.51
C ALA A 95 1.78 -3.82 11.41
N TYR A 96 2.77 -3.15 10.82
CA TYR A 96 3.78 -2.42 11.59
C TYR A 96 4.33 -1.20 10.85
N THR A 97 4.88 -0.24 11.60
CA THR A 97 5.60 0.93 11.06
C THR A 97 7.05 0.96 11.57
N VAL A 98 7.90 1.72 10.87
CA VAL A 98 9.31 1.93 11.20
C VAL A 98 9.57 3.42 11.31
N LYS A 99 9.89 3.93 12.52
CA LYS A 99 9.93 5.37 12.84
C LYS A 99 10.96 6.19 12.05
N ASP A 100 12.03 5.55 11.55
CA ASP A 100 13.12 6.20 10.83
C ASP A 100 13.37 5.60 9.44
N SER A 101 12.36 4.98 8.82
CA SER A 101 12.54 4.43 7.48
C SER A 101 12.69 5.57 6.47
N THR A 102 13.89 5.73 5.93
CA THR A 102 14.04 6.48 4.68
C THR A 102 13.18 5.83 3.58
N PRO A 103 12.65 6.61 2.64
CA PRO A 103 11.89 6.07 1.54
C PRO A 103 12.78 5.07 0.77
N SER A 104 12.37 3.80 0.81
CA SER A 104 13.18 2.68 0.33
C SER A 104 13.21 2.66 -1.19
N THR A 105 14.40 2.52 -1.77
CA THR A 105 14.55 2.27 -3.21
C THR A 105 14.06 0.85 -3.54
N ALA A 106 13.80 0.56 -4.82
CA ALA A 106 13.42 -0.78 -5.26
C ALA A 106 14.44 -1.86 -4.84
N GLU A 107 15.73 -1.52 -4.85
CA GLU A 107 16.82 -2.41 -4.40
C GLU A 107 16.74 -2.67 -2.89
N SER A 108 16.47 -1.65 -2.08
CA SER A 108 16.26 -1.80 -0.63
C SER A 108 15.04 -2.67 -0.30
N LEU A 109 13.98 -2.60 -1.12
CA LEU A 109 12.79 -3.45 -0.94
C LEU A 109 13.06 -4.92 -1.29
N GLN A 110 13.86 -5.19 -2.33
CA GLN A 110 14.27 -6.56 -2.66
C GLN A 110 15.16 -7.17 -1.59
N GLU A 111 16.11 -6.39 -1.05
CA GLU A 111 16.97 -6.83 0.05
C GLU A 111 16.15 -7.06 1.34
N LEU A 112 15.17 -6.19 1.61
CA LEU A 112 14.25 -6.35 2.74
C LEU A 112 13.42 -7.65 2.61
N GLU A 113 12.88 -7.96 1.43
CA GLU A 113 12.13 -9.20 1.23
C GLU A 113 12.99 -10.43 1.51
N LYS A 114 14.25 -10.44 1.05
CA LYS A 114 15.19 -11.52 1.33
C LYS A 114 15.43 -11.65 2.84
N ASN A 115 15.72 -10.55 3.53
CA ASN A 115 15.96 -10.57 4.97
C ASN A 115 14.72 -11.04 5.74
N LEU A 116 13.52 -10.67 5.30
CA LEU A 116 12.28 -11.14 5.92
C LEU A 116 12.08 -12.65 5.73
N LYS A 117 12.42 -13.22 4.57
CA LYS A 117 12.42 -14.68 4.37
C LYS A 117 13.40 -15.38 5.31
N ASP A 118 14.59 -14.81 5.49
CA ASP A 118 15.62 -15.39 6.36
C ASP A 118 15.21 -15.36 7.85
N LYS A 119 14.47 -14.33 8.29
CA LYS A 119 14.05 -14.17 9.69
C LYS A 119 12.71 -14.83 10.03
N PHE A 120 11.88 -15.08 9.01
CA PHE A 120 10.55 -15.64 9.18
C PHE A 120 10.40 -16.88 8.29
N GLU A 121 10.59 -18.08 8.85
CA GLU A 121 10.40 -19.35 8.11
C GLU A 121 9.01 -19.46 7.48
N GLN A 122 8.01 -18.88 8.14
CA GLN A 122 6.61 -18.88 7.69
C GLN A 122 6.31 -17.74 6.70
N PHE A 123 7.31 -17.03 6.17
CA PHE A 123 7.13 -15.88 5.30
C PHE A 123 6.31 -16.23 4.05
N VAL A 124 5.28 -15.43 3.77
CA VAL A 124 4.48 -15.53 2.54
C VAL A 124 4.70 -14.30 1.68
N ALA A 125 4.53 -13.12 2.28
CA ALA A 125 4.68 -11.85 1.57
C ALA A 125 4.90 -10.71 2.56
N ALA A 126 5.60 -9.68 2.13
CA ALA A 126 5.58 -8.37 2.75
C ALA A 126 4.89 -7.41 1.77
N LYS A 127 3.77 -6.85 2.19
CA LYS A 127 3.05 -5.85 1.39
C LYS A 127 3.32 -4.48 1.99
N VAL A 128 3.72 -3.56 1.13
CA VAL A 128 3.75 -2.15 1.43
C VAL A 128 2.35 -1.60 1.14
N HIS A 129 1.82 -0.73 2.00
CA HIS A 129 0.52 -0.11 1.74
C HIS A 129 0.57 0.63 0.39
N PRO A 130 -0.46 0.51 -0.48
CA PRO A 130 -0.45 1.13 -1.80
C PRO A 130 -0.21 2.65 -1.80
N LEU A 131 -0.55 3.35 -0.71
CA LEU A 131 -0.28 4.80 -0.57
C LEU A 131 1.23 5.15 -0.48
N LEU A 132 2.09 4.20 -0.07
CA LEU A 132 3.55 4.37 -0.16
C LEU A 132 4.06 4.13 -1.58
N CYS A 133 3.28 3.44 -2.41
CA CYS A 133 3.51 3.33 -3.83
C CYS A 133 2.75 4.46 -4.53
N LEU A 134 3.25 5.70 -4.41
CA LEU A 134 2.72 6.78 -5.24
C LEU A 134 2.72 6.31 -6.71
N PRO A 135 1.61 6.46 -7.44
CA PRO A 135 1.62 6.17 -8.86
C PRO A 135 2.56 7.18 -9.53
N ALA A 136 3.78 6.74 -9.82
CA ALA A 136 4.74 7.49 -10.60
C ALA A 136 4.30 7.44 -12.06
N PHE A 137 3.49 8.39 -12.48
CA PHE A 137 3.16 8.55 -13.88
C PHE A 137 4.32 9.25 -14.57
N ASN A 138 4.99 8.56 -15.50
CA ASN A 138 5.90 9.24 -16.42
C ASN A 138 5.07 10.26 -17.21
N ILE A 139 5.54 11.51 -17.26
CA ILE A 139 4.85 12.58 -17.99
C ILE A 139 4.66 12.20 -19.48
N SER A 140 5.53 11.35 -20.03
CA SER A 140 5.38 10.80 -21.39
C SER A 140 4.17 9.88 -21.58
N PHE A 141 3.57 9.40 -20.50
CA PHE A 141 2.30 8.66 -20.53
C PHE A 141 1.09 9.58 -20.56
N PHE A 142 1.24 10.90 -20.55
CA PHE A 142 0.12 11.81 -20.78
C PHE A 142 0.10 12.29 -22.22
N ASP A 143 -1.08 12.21 -22.83
CA ASP A 143 -1.34 12.75 -24.15
C ASP A 143 -1.79 14.21 -24.01
N LYS A 144 -1.03 15.13 -24.62
CA LYS A 144 -1.38 16.55 -24.69
C LYS A 144 -2.76 16.77 -25.31
N GLN A 145 -3.21 15.90 -26.22
CA GLN A 145 -4.53 15.99 -26.83
C GLN A 145 -5.67 15.54 -25.90
N GLY A 146 -5.38 14.68 -24.93
CA GLY A 146 -6.35 14.24 -23.92
C GLY A 146 -6.51 15.22 -22.75
N ASN A 147 -5.52 16.10 -22.57
CA ASN A 147 -5.52 17.13 -21.54
C ASN A 147 -6.55 18.20 -21.85
N ARG A 148 -7.43 18.50 -20.88
CA ARG A 148 -8.45 19.53 -21.02
C ARG A 148 -8.61 20.27 -19.70
N THR A 149 -8.52 21.59 -19.77
CA THR A 149 -8.85 22.48 -18.66
C THR A 149 -10.30 22.89 -18.81
N PHE A 150 -11.05 22.72 -17.73
CA PHE A 150 -12.47 23.05 -17.68
C PHE A 150 -12.67 24.42 -17.02
N PRO A 151 -13.66 25.19 -17.48
CA PRO A 151 -13.91 26.54 -16.99
C PRO A 151 -14.39 26.55 -15.53
N ASP A 152 -14.48 27.74 -14.95
CA ASP A 152 -14.97 28.00 -13.60
C ASP A 152 -16.50 27.85 -13.53
N SER A 153 -16.99 26.65 -13.81
CA SER A 153 -18.41 26.31 -13.77
C SER A 153 -18.57 24.86 -13.34
N TYR A 154 -19.47 24.62 -12.40
CA TYR A 154 -19.86 23.27 -12.00
C TYR A 154 -20.73 22.64 -13.10
N GLU A 155 -20.36 21.45 -13.55
CA GLU A 155 -21.19 20.63 -14.44
C GLU A 155 -21.75 19.43 -13.66
N THR A 156 -22.97 19.02 -14.00
CA THR A 156 -23.61 17.87 -13.38
C THR A 156 -23.76 16.75 -14.41
N HIS A 157 -23.30 15.55 -14.04
CA HIS A 157 -23.33 14.37 -14.89
C HIS A 157 -24.02 13.21 -14.17
N GLN A 158 -24.68 12.32 -14.92
CA GLN A 158 -25.11 11.02 -14.41
C GLN A 158 -23.98 10.02 -14.66
N ALA A 159 -23.38 9.50 -13.60
CA ALA A 159 -22.24 8.59 -13.66
C ALA A 159 -22.58 7.25 -13.00
N GLY A 160 -22.34 6.15 -13.69
CA GLY A 160 -22.49 4.78 -13.19
C GLY A 160 -23.03 3.83 -14.26
N PRO A 161 -23.05 2.52 -13.98
CA PRO A 161 -23.60 1.54 -14.91
C PRO A 161 -25.12 1.72 -15.09
N PRO A 162 -25.70 1.23 -16.21
CA PRO A 162 -27.15 1.32 -16.44
C PRO A 162 -27.96 0.79 -15.26
N GLY A 163 -28.92 1.60 -14.78
CA GLY A 163 -29.76 1.26 -13.61
C GLY A 163 -29.14 1.54 -12.24
N LYS A 164 -27.88 2.01 -12.17
CA LYS A 164 -27.21 2.44 -10.92
C LYS A 164 -26.41 3.74 -11.09
N THR A 165 -26.92 4.67 -11.89
CA THR A 165 -26.30 5.98 -12.08
C THR A 165 -26.49 6.85 -10.84
N GLN A 166 -25.46 7.63 -10.50
CA GLN A 166 -25.49 8.66 -9.46
C GLN A 166 -25.15 10.02 -10.06
N VAL A 167 -25.66 11.07 -9.40
CA VAL A 167 -25.31 12.44 -9.75
C VAL A 167 -23.87 12.71 -9.33
N TYR A 168 -23.03 13.03 -10.31
CA TYR A 168 -21.67 13.50 -10.11
C TYR A 168 -21.60 14.99 -10.48
N ILE A 169 -21.13 15.81 -9.55
CA ILE A 169 -20.88 17.23 -9.79
C ILE A 169 -19.38 17.37 -10.02
N SER A 170 -18.98 17.79 -11.23
CA SER A 170 -17.58 18.06 -11.50
C SER A 170 -17.14 19.33 -10.74
N PRO A 171 -15.94 19.36 -10.15
CA PRO A 171 -15.42 20.56 -9.52
C PRO A 171 -15.30 21.70 -10.54
N ALA A 172 -15.34 22.95 -10.09
CA ALA A 172 -14.97 24.09 -10.92
C ALA A 172 -13.43 24.19 -11.02
N VAL A 173 -12.91 24.71 -12.14
CA VAL A 173 -11.47 24.97 -12.35
C VAL A 173 -10.60 23.72 -12.15
N TRP A 174 -10.85 22.68 -12.94
CA TRP A 174 -10.05 21.46 -12.91
C TRP A 174 -9.41 21.18 -14.26
N THR A 175 -8.27 20.49 -14.23
CA THR A 175 -7.60 20.00 -15.43
C THR A 175 -7.64 18.49 -15.43
N ARG A 176 -8.25 17.92 -16.45
CA ARG A 176 -8.12 16.49 -16.76
C ARG A 176 -6.79 16.28 -17.46
N TYR A 177 -6.02 15.30 -16.98
CA TYR A 177 -4.85 14.80 -17.70
C TYR A 177 -5.21 13.49 -18.40
N GLY A 178 -5.14 13.47 -19.72
CA GLY A 178 -5.43 12.29 -20.52
C GLY A 178 -4.22 11.37 -20.55
N LEU A 179 -4.37 10.11 -20.15
CA LEU A 179 -3.31 9.12 -20.37
C LEU A 179 -3.23 8.79 -21.87
N LYS A 180 -2.01 8.60 -22.38
CA LYS A 180 -1.70 8.15 -23.73
C LYS A 180 -2.01 6.66 -23.81
N VAL A 181 -3.28 6.35 -24.08
CA VAL A 181 -3.75 4.98 -24.33
C VAL A 181 -4.03 4.75 -25.83
N LEU A 182 -3.84 5.78 -26.66
CA LEU A 182 -3.94 5.73 -28.11
C LEU A 182 -2.81 4.88 -28.71
N ASP A 183 -3.17 4.04 -29.69
CA ASP A 183 -2.36 2.98 -30.32
C ASP A 183 -2.01 1.77 -29.44
N LYS A 184 -2.48 1.71 -28.19
CA LYS A 184 -2.26 0.53 -27.32
C LYS A 184 -3.24 -0.62 -27.59
N TYR A 185 -4.45 -0.31 -28.06
CA TYR A 185 -5.50 -1.28 -28.36
C TYR A 185 -6.11 -0.99 -29.74
N SER A 186 -6.37 -2.05 -30.52
CA SER A 186 -6.69 -2.03 -31.95
C SER A 186 -8.07 -1.45 -32.33
N ASN A 187 -8.84 -0.96 -31.35
CA ASN A 187 -10.27 -0.67 -31.46
C ASN A 187 -10.64 0.83 -31.36
N GLY A 188 -9.66 1.73 -31.51
CA GLY A 188 -9.90 3.16 -31.74
C GLY A 188 -10.35 3.96 -30.51
N TYR A 189 -10.51 5.27 -30.73
CA TYR A 189 -10.70 6.35 -29.76
C TYR A 189 -11.98 6.28 -28.88
N SER A 190 -12.74 5.19 -28.90
CA SER A 190 -14.06 5.08 -28.25
C SER A 190 -14.02 5.19 -26.71
N TRP A 191 -12.88 4.89 -26.08
CA TRP A 191 -12.66 4.99 -24.63
C TRP A 191 -12.38 6.43 -24.13
N LEU A 192 -12.24 7.42 -25.03
CA LEU A 192 -11.96 8.83 -24.68
C LEU A 192 -13.18 9.64 -24.21
N HIS A 193 -14.38 9.05 -24.18
CA HIS A 193 -15.60 9.69 -23.68
C HIS A 193 -15.95 9.14 -22.28
N PRO A 194 -15.26 9.57 -21.20
CA PRO A 194 -15.35 8.93 -19.88
C PRO A 194 -16.76 8.88 -19.30
N PHE A 195 -17.66 9.80 -19.68
CA PHE A 195 -18.97 9.93 -19.05
C PHE A 195 -20.16 9.47 -19.90
N GLN A 196 -19.96 8.92 -21.09
CA GLN A 196 -21.09 8.59 -22.01
C GLN A 196 -20.89 7.31 -22.85
N ASN A 197 -19.87 6.49 -22.56
CA ASN A 197 -19.72 5.19 -23.20
C ASN A 197 -20.12 4.06 -22.22
N PRO A 198 -21.10 3.19 -22.58
CA PRO A 198 -21.49 2.05 -21.76
C PRO A 198 -20.34 1.10 -21.42
N GLY A 199 -19.29 1.03 -22.26
CA GLY A 199 -18.12 0.18 -22.04
C GLY A 199 -17.09 0.70 -21.03
N ASN A 200 -17.33 1.86 -20.41
CA ASN A 200 -16.42 2.43 -19.40
C ASN A 200 -16.69 1.93 -17.97
N TRP A 201 -17.75 1.15 -17.77
CA TRP A 201 -18.16 0.60 -16.46
C TRP A 201 -17.91 -0.90 -16.38
#